data_AF-A0A968FU84-F1
#
_entry.id   AF-A0A968FU84-F1
#
_cell.length_a   1.000
_cell.length_b   1.000
_cell.length_c   1.000
_cell.angle_alpha   90.00
_cell.angle_beta   90.00
_cell.angle_gamma   90.00
#
_symmetry.space_group_name_H-M   'P 1'
#
loop_
_entity.id
_entity.type
_entity.pdbx_description
1 polymer ?
#
loop_
_entity_poly.entity_id
_entity_poly.type
_entity_poly.pdbx_seq_one_letter_code
_entity_poly.pdbx_strand_id
1 'polypeptide(L)'
;MPYRIYAFVNKIETDYSHLFEIYLKEPVELKFVSESHAIKLNILAEIACSQGKDEDYLMFIDGDAFPIVDLMPKVQEIVANHQLMAVRRDENNGDRQPHPSFAVTTVGFWKEIRGDWKPGYKWKNDSGQMVRDTGGNLLKIVENKKIDWHPILRTNKVNLHPVWFGVYGNMVYHHGAGFRTPLGRKDTQLLEKDFPLFGKFENLARNQRRIIRLLGRFLKIFYLNKNARKKNLDRVVKKNSRLSDEIFRKLETDENFWKQFV
;
A
#
# COMPACT_ATOMS: atom_id res chain seq x y z
N MET A 1 -0.27 3.39 -30.80
CA MET A 1 0.02 2.42 -29.72
C MET A 1 -1.18 2.36 -28.79
N PRO A 2 -1.65 1.18 -28.37
CA PRO A 2 -2.85 1.04 -27.54
C PRO A 2 -2.66 1.52 -26.09
N TYR A 3 -1.42 1.61 -25.60
CA TYR A 3 -1.08 2.17 -24.28
C TYR A 3 0.40 2.61 -24.25
N ARG A 4 0.77 3.39 -23.23
CA ARG A 4 2.16 3.74 -22.88
C ARG A 4 2.41 3.36 -21.43
N ILE A 5 3.60 2.86 -21.12
CA ILE A 5 3.96 2.45 -19.75
C ILE A 5 5.07 3.35 -19.23
N TYR A 6 4.82 3.94 -18.06
CA TYR A 6 5.76 4.80 -17.34
C TYR A 6 6.16 4.09 -16.06
N ALA A 7 7.46 3.90 -15.82
CA ALA A 7 7.94 3.15 -14.68
C ALA A 7 9.02 3.90 -13.90
N PHE A 8 8.95 3.71 -12.59
CA PHE A 8 9.98 4.15 -11.66
C PHE A 8 10.59 2.90 -11.03
N VAL A 9 11.79 2.52 -11.48
CA VAL A 9 12.46 1.26 -11.13
C VAL A 9 13.74 1.55 -10.37
N ASN A 10 13.72 1.33 -9.06
CA ASN A 10 14.88 1.58 -8.20
C ASN A 10 15.48 0.25 -7.74
N LYS A 11 16.82 0.22 -7.62
CA LYS A 11 17.56 -0.90 -7.02
C LYS A 11 17.40 -2.23 -7.77
N ILE A 12 17.15 -2.16 -9.08
CA ILE A 12 17.23 -3.29 -10.00
C ILE A 12 18.44 -3.06 -10.89
N GLU A 13 19.40 -3.98 -10.86
CA GLU A 13 20.64 -3.90 -11.65
C GLU A 13 20.35 -4.12 -13.14
N THR A 14 19.50 -5.12 -13.45
CA THR A 14 19.09 -5.44 -14.81
C THR A 14 18.35 -4.27 -15.46
N ASP A 15 18.74 -3.92 -16.69
CA ASP A 15 18.07 -2.85 -17.42
C ASP A 15 16.83 -3.35 -18.16
N TYR A 16 15.69 -2.77 -17.79
CA TYR A 16 14.38 -3.06 -18.38
C TYR A 16 13.82 -1.87 -19.16
N SER A 17 14.64 -0.86 -19.44
CA SER A 17 14.24 0.39 -20.10
C SER A 17 13.45 0.17 -21.39
N HIS A 18 13.80 -0.86 -22.18
CA HIS A 18 13.12 -1.23 -23.43
C HIS A 18 11.65 -1.67 -23.28
N LEU A 19 11.18 -1.95 -22.06
CA LEU A 19 9.79 -2.31 -21.79
C LEU A 19 8.90 -1.09 -21.50
N PHE A 20 9.49 0.11 -21.38
CA PHE A 20 8.80 1.30 -20.90
C PHE A 20 9.04 2.50 -21.82
N GLU A 21 8.02 3.35 -21.95
CA GLU A 21 8.15 4.64 -22.64
C GLU A 21 9.03 5.60 -21.83
N ILE A 22 8.83 5.59 -20.51
CA ILE A 22 9.63 6.37 -19.56
C ILE A 22 10.10 5.42 -18.46
N TYR A 23 11.39 5.46 -18.22
CA TYR A 23 12.06 4.59 -17.27
C TYR A 23 12.97 5.42 -16.37
N LEU A 24 12.54 5.63 -15.13
CA LEU A 24 13.26 6.43 -14.13
C LEU A 24 13.95 5.50 -13.13
N LYS A 25 15.25 5.69 -12.93
CA LYS A 25 16.07 4.90 -11.98
C LYS A 25 16.49 5.66 -10.73
N GLU A 26 16.40 6.98 -10.75
CA GLU A 26 17.02 7.84 -9.73
C GLU A 26 16.41 7.64 -8.33
N PRO A 27 17.21 7.50 -7.28
CA PRO A 27 16.67 7.35 -5.93
C PRO A 27 15.98 8.64 -5.47
N VAL A 28 14.68 8.55 -5.19
CA VAL A 28 13.98 9.56 -4.40
C VAL A 28 14.22 9.22 -2.92
N GLU A 29 15.31 9.74 -2.36
CA GLU A 29 15.68 9.50 -0.96
C GLU A 29 14.81 10.33 -0.02
N LEU A 30 13.91 9.66 0.70
CA LEU A 30 13.13 10.27 1.77
C LEU A 30 13.14 9.41 3.03
N LYS A 31 12.95 10.09 4.16
CA LYS A 31 12.91 9.46 5.49
C LYS A 31 11.80 8.41 5.63
N PHE A 32 10.70 8.55 4.88
CA PHE A 32 9.56 7.63 4.90
C PHE A 32 9.35 6.98 3.53
N VAL A 33 9.27 5.64 3.51
CA VAL A 33 9.09 4.84 2.27
C VAL A 33 7.77 5.19 1.57
N SER A 34 6.69 5.41 2.33
CA SER A 34 5.39 5.81 1.76
C SER A 34 5.43 7.17 1.08
N GLU A 35 6.24 8.11 1.59
CA GLU A 35 6.43 9.43 0.97
C GLU A 35 7.25 9.31 -0.32
N SER A 36 8.31 8.49 -0.34
CA SER A 36 9.08 8.20 -1.57
C SER A 36 8.20 7.56 -2.63
N HIS A 37 7.41 6.56 -2.26
CA HIS A 37 6.48 5.88 -3.17
C HIS A 37 5.42 6.83 -3.75
N ALA A 38 4.78 7.65 -2.91
CA ALA A 38 3.79 8.64 -3.36
C ALA A 38 4.37 9.70 -4.32
N ILE A 39 5.61 10.14 -4.08
CA ILE A 39 6.27 11.12 -4.97
C ILE A 39 6.51 10.52 -6.35
N LYS A 40 7.01 9.28 -6.42
CA LYS A 40 7.21 8.60 -7.70
C LYS A 40 5.93 8.50 -8.51
N LEU A 41 4.83 8.10 -7.86
CA LEU A 41 3.52 8.05 -8.52
C LEU A 41 3.07 9.41 -9.05
N ASN A 42 3.27 10.48 -8.28
CA ASN A 42 2.92 11.83 -8.72
C ASN A 42 3.80 12.31 -9.90
N ILE A 43 5.11 12.02 -9.89
CA ILE A 43 6.02 12.33 -11.00
C ILE A 43 5.58 11.59 -12.27
N LEU A 44 5.30 10.28 -12.16
CA LEU A 44 4.82 9.51 -13.31
C LEU A 44 3.47 10.03 -13.83
N ALA A 45 2.56 10.40 -12.92
CA ALA A 45 1.28 10.99 -13.30
C ALA A 45 1.45 12.32 -14.04
N GLU A 46 2.35 13.18 -13.58
CA GLU A 46 2.65 14.46 -14.21
C GLU A 46 3.18 14.26 -15.64
N ILE A 47 4.14 13.35 -15.82
CA ILE A 47 4.70 13.02 -17.13
C ILE A 47 3.61 12.44 -18.04
N ALA A 48 2.85 11.44 -17.58
CA ALA A 48 1.78 10.82 -18.35
C ALA A 48 0.70 11.85 -18.74
N CYS A 49 0.29 12.72 -17.82
CA CYS A 49 -0.70 13.76 -18.07
C CYS A 49 -0.21 14.83 -19.05
N SER A 50 1.09 15.12 -19.08
CA SER A 50 1.67 16.07 -20.04
C SER A 50 1.66 15.53 -21.49
N GLN A 51 1.61 14.21 -21.66
CA GLN A 51 1.70 13.53 -22.96
C GLN A 51 0.37 12.91 -23.42
N GLY A 52 -0.59 12.73 -22.51
CA GLY A 52 -1.91 12.14 -22.75
C GLY A 52 -3.00 13.19 -23.03
N LYS A 53 -3.99 12.78 -23.80
CA LYS A 53 -5.24 13.54 -24.03
C LYS A 53 -6.16 13.39 -22.83
N ASP A 54 -7.08 14.32 -22.66
CA ASP A 54 -7.92 14.35 -21.46
C ASP A 54 -8.86 13.14 -21.36
N GLU A 55 -9.22 12.53 -22.49
CA GLU A 55 -10.05 11.32 -22.58
C GLU A 55 -9.26 10.03 -22.37
N ASP A 56 -7.92 10.07 -22.39
CA ASP A 56 -7.09 8.89 -22.18
C ASP A 56 -7.25 8.38 -20.75
N TYR A 57 -7.32 7.06 -20.59
CA TYR A 57 -7.31 6.45 -19.26
C TYR A 57 -5.91 6.57 -18.64
N LEU A 58 -5.88 7.00 -17.39
CA LEU A 58 -4.70 7.00 -16.53
C LEU A 58 -4.83 5.87 -15.53
N MET A 59 -3.93 4.89 -15.61
CA MET A 59 -3.90 3.70 -14.77
C MET A 59 -2.64 3.67 -13.91
N PHE A 60 -2.83 3.51 -12.60
CA PHE A 60 -1.77 3.31 -11.60
C PHE A 60 -1.75 1.83 -11.20
N ILE A 61 -0.56 1.23 -11.17
CA ILE A 61 -0.35 -0.14 -10.71
C ILE A 61 0.96 -0.20 -9.91
N ASP A 62 0.93 -0.82 -8.73
CA ASP A 62 2.15 -1.13 -7.98
C ASP A 62 2.95 -2.22 -8.71
N GLY A 63 4.28 -2.23 -8.59
CA GLY A 63 5.12 -3.21 -9.29
C GLY A 63 4.88 -4.68 -8.87
N ASP A 64 4.12 -4.92 -7.80
CA ASP A 64 3.75 -6.23 -7.27
C ASP A 64 2.23 -6.45 -7.33
N ALA A 65 1.55 -5.69 -8.20
CA ALA A 65 0.16 -5.87 -8.58
C ALA A 65 0.06 -6.06 -10.10
N PHE A 66 -0.93 -6.83 -10.55
CA PHE A 66 -1.18 -7.02 -11.97
C PHE A 66 -2.62 -7.48 -12.24
N PRO A 67 -3.14 -7.20 -13.44
CA PRO A 67 -4.44 -7.72 -13.88
C PRO A 67 -4.43 -9.25 -14.00
N ILE A 68 -5.55 -9.88 -13.63
CA ILE A 68 -5.76 -11.33 -13.77
C ILE A 68 -6.86 -11.68 -14.78
N VAL A 69 -7.42 -10.66 -15.43
CA VAL A 69 -8.44 -10.72 -16.48
C VAL A 69 -8.22 -9.57 -17.47
N ASP A 70 -8.88 -9.59 -18.62
CA ASP A 70 -8.99 -8.40 -19.46
C ASP A 70 -9.76 -7.30 -18.72
N LEU A 71 -9.07 -6.18 -18.45
CA LEU A 71 -9.61 -5.09 -17.64
C LEU A 71 -10.47 -4.13 -18.45
N MET A 72 -10.21 -3.96 -19.74
CA MET A 72 -10.73 -2.82 -20.48
C MET A 72 -12.26 -2.76 -20.50
N PRO A 73 -13.00 -3.87 -20.68
CA PRO A 73 -14.46 -3.85 -20.59
C PRO A 73 -14.96 -3.32 -19.23
N LYS A 74 -14.36 -3.78 -18.12
CA LYS A 74 -14.73 -3.34 -16.77
C LYS A 74 -14.33 -1.89 -16.49
N VAL A 75 -13.14 -1.48 -16.95
CA VAL A 75 -12.66 -0.10 -16.81
C VAL A 75 -13.60 0.86 -17.54
N GLN A 76 -13.98 0.53 -18.77
CA GLN A 76 -14.90 1.35 -19.56
C GLN A 76 -16.28 1.44 -18.90
N GLU A 77 -16.83 0.32 -18.44
CA GLU A 77 -18.10 0.29 -17.72
C GLU A 77 -18.08 1.14 -16.44
N ILE A 78 -17.07 0.95 -15.59
CA ILE A 78 -17.00 1.60 -14.28
C ILE A 78 -16.68 3.08 -14.43
N VAL A 79 -15.68 3.44 -15.23
CA VAL A 79 -15.24 4.85 -15.39
C VAL A 79 -16.25 5.67 -16.21
N ALA A 80 -17.12 5.04 -16.99
CA ALA A 80 -18.26 5.74 -17.60
C ALA A 80 -19.28 6.23 -16.56
N ASN A 81 -19.39 5.54 -15.42
CA ASN A 81 -20.38 5.85 -14.37
C ASN A 81 -19.76 6.50 -13.12
N HIS A 82 -18.43 6.41 -12.96
CA HIS A 82 -17.69 6.95 -11.82
C HIS A 82 -16.43 7.67 -12.29
N GLN A 83 -15.99 8.72 -11.61
CA GLN A 83 -14.83 9.51 -12.06
C GLN A 83 -13.48 8.83 -11.77
N LEU A 84 -13.47 7.86 -10.86
CA LEU A 84 -12.30 7.12 -10.41
C LEU A 84 -12.73 5.73 -9.98
N MET A 85 -11.92 4.71 -10.25
CA MET A 85 -12.00 3.42 -9.58
C MET A 85 -10.65 3.09 -8.95
N ALA A 86 -10.65 2.49 -7.76
CA ALA A 86 -9.40 2.12 -7.11
C ALA A 86 -9.60 0.99 -6.11
N VAL A 87 -8.55 0.22 -5.86
CA VAL A 87 -8.51 -0.70 -4.73
C VAL A 87 -8.76 0.06 -3.43
N ARG A 88 -9.62 -0.50 -2.58
CA ARG A 88 -9.81 -0.06 -1.19
C ARG A 88 -9.57 -1.24 -0.25
N ARG A 89 -8.70 -1.04 0.74
CA ARG A 89 -8.18 -2.12 1.61
C ARG A 89 -8.90 -2.14 2.94
N ASP A 90 -10.19 -2.43 2.94
CA ASP A 90 -10.99 -2.49 4.16
C ASP A 90 -10.39 -3.51 5.15
N GLU A 91 -9.80 -4.61 4.65
CA GLU A 91 -9.13 -5.63 5.45
C GLU A 91 -7.88 -5.12 6.19
N ASN A 92 -7.27 -4.01 5.73
CA ASN A 92 -6.15 -3.35 6.39
C ASN A 92 -6.61 -2.37 7.49
N ASN A 93 -7.62 -2.80 8.27
CA ASN A 93 -8.17 -2.07 9.41
C ASN A 93 -8.91 -0.78 9.01
N GLY A 94 -9.69 -0.82 7.93
CA GLY A 94 -10.50 0.32 7.50
C GLY A 94 -9.71 1.37 6.73
N ASP A 95 -8.74 0.95 5.91
CA ASP A 95 -8.13 1.85 4.93
C ASP A 95 -9.18 2.24 3.89
N ARG A 96 -9.69 3.47 4.00
CA ARG A 96 -10.80 3.97 3.19
C ARG A 96 -10.36 4.77 1.96
N GLN A 97 -9.08 5.12 1.88
CA GLN A 97 -8.51 5.86 0.76
C GLN A 97 -8.41 5.01 -0.51
N PRO A 98 -8.55 5.62 -1.70
CA PRO A 98 -8.10 4.99 -2.95
C PRO A 98 -6.64 4.54 -2.80
N HIS A 99 -6.33 3.30 -3.17
CA HIS A 99 -4.99 2.72 -3.04
C HIS A 99 -4.31 2.61 -4.40
N PRO A 100 -3.03 3.02 -4.54
CA PRO A 100 -2.34 3.06 -5.84
C PRO A 100 -1.94 1.69 -6.39
N SER A 101 -2.06 0.61 -5.59
CA SER A 101 -1.83 -0.76 -6.08
C SER A 101 -2.62 -1.07 -7.33
N PHE A 102 -3.83 -0.49 -7.43
CA PHE A 102 -4.54 -0.38 -8.68
C PHE A 102 -5.56 0.76 -8.61
N ALA A 103 -5.44 1.73 -9.50
CA ALA A 103 -6.41 2.81 -9.65
C ALA A 103 -6.51 3.25 -11.12
N VAL A 104 -7.72 3.61 -11.57
CA VAL A 104 -7.97 4.07 -12.94
C VAL A 104 -8.89 5.29 -12.92
N THR A 105 -8.53 6.29 -13.70
CA THR A 105 -9.32 7.49 -13.97
C THR A 105 -9.02 7.97 -15.40
N THR A 106 -9.45 9.17 -15.78
CA THR A 106 -9.01 9.84 -17.01
C THR A 106 -7.92 10.86 -16.71
N VAL A 107 -7.08 11.13 -17.70
CA VAL A 107 -6.05 12.18 -17.63
C VAL A 107 -6.69 13.54 -17.33
N GLY A 108 -7.80 13.88 -17.99
CA GLY A 108 -8.51 15.14 -17.81
C GLY A 108 -9.00 15.31 -16.37
N PHE A 109 -9.63 14.27 -15.81
CA PHE A 109 -10.11 14.31 -14.44
C PHE A 109 -8.96 14.43 -13.43
N TRP A 110 -7.88 13.66 -13.62
CA TRP A 110 -6.71 13.73 -12.74
C TRP A 110 -6.09 15.14 -12.69
N LYS A 111 -5.99 15.81 -13.85
CA LYS A 111 -5.55 17.21 -13.96
C LYS A 111 -6.51 18.16 -13.23
N GLU A 112 -7.82 18.02 -13.48
CA GLU A 112 -8.87 18.86 -12.89
C GLU A 112 -8.84 18.83 -11.36
N ILE A 113 -8.70 17.63 -10.78
CA ILE A 113 -8.68 17.47 -9.32
C ILE A 113 -7.30 17.75 -8.70
N ARG A 114 -6.26 17.92 -9.53
CA ARG A 114 -4.85 17.97 -9.13
C ARG A 114 -4.52 16.78 -8.23
N GLY A 115 -4.73 15.57 -8.76
CA GLY A 115 -4.62 14.33 -8.01
C GLY A 115 -3.27 14.20 -7.29
N ASP A 116 -3.29 13.66 -6.07
CA ASP A 116 -2.10 13.59 -5.21
C ASP A 116 -2.10 12.34 -4.33
N TRP A 117 -1.09 11.49 -4.54
CA TRP A 117 -0.89 10.26 -3.77
C TRP A 117 -0.23 10.48 -2.40
N LYS A 118 0.22 11.70 -2.07
CA LYS A 118 0.91 11.96 -0.79
C LYS A 118 0.03 11.63 0.43
N PRO A 119 0.62 11.15 1.53
CA PRO A 119 -0.13 10.69 2.70
C PRO A 119 -0.73 11.80 3.58
N GLY A 120 -0.64 13.08 3.21
CA GLY A 120 -0.82 14.22 4.14
C GLY A 120 -2.08 14.16 5.03
N TYR A 121 -3.24 13.90 4.45
CA TYR A 121 -4.51 13.78 5.18
C TYR A 121 -4.59 12.52 6.05
N LYS A 122 -5.19 12.67 7.25
CA LYS A 122 -5.38 11.60 8.22
C LYS A 122 -6.86 11.25 8.33
N TRP A 123 -7.17 9.98 8.58
CA TRP A 123 -8.52 9.49 8.83
C TRP A 123 -8.56 8.59 10.07
N LYS A 124 -9.76 8.35 10.60
CA LYS A 124 -9.98 7.34 11.64
C LYS A 124 -10.09 5.97 11.00
N ASN A 125 -9.30 5.02 11.51
CA ASN A 125 -9.40 3.61 11.15
C ASN A 125 -10.50 2.91 11.98
N ASP A 126 -10.73 1.61 11.75
CA ASP A 126 -11.78 0.84 12.46
C ASP A 126 -11.56 0.77 13.98
N SER A 127 -10.33 1.00 14.43
CA SER A 127 -9.97 1.05 15.85
C SER A 127 -10.08 2.46 16.44
N GLY A 128 -10.61 3.43 15.69
CA GLY A 128 -10.75 4.83 16.09
C GLY A 128 -9.44 5.63 16.10
N GLN A 129 -8.32 5.04 15.67
CA GLN A 129 -7.01 5.69 15.65
C GLN A 129 -6.86 6.57 14.41
N MET A 130 -6.25 7.73 14.56
CA MET A 130 -5.88 8.60 13.43
C MET A 130 -4.67 8.01 12.71
N VAL A 131 -4.86 7.58 11.47
CA VAL A 131 -3.83 7.02 10.60
C VAL A 131 -3.63 7.89 9.36
N ARG A 132 -2.51 7.67 8.68
CA ARG A 132 -2.24 8.19 7.33
C ARG A 132 -1.43 7.16 6.54
N ASP A 133 -1.59 7.20 5.22
CA ASP A 133 -0.89 6.35 4.28
C ASP A 133 -0.98 6.95 2.87
N THR A 134 -0.25 6.39 1.91
CA THR A 134 -0.34 6.77 0.50
C THR A 134 -1.79 6.75 0.03
N GLY A 135 -2.20 7.78 -0.71
CA GLY A 135 -3.59 8.05 -1.09
C GLY A 135 -4.35 8.95 -0.13
N GLY A 136 -3.78 9.34 1.01
CA GLY A 136 -4.43 10.23 1.98
C GLY A 136 -4.89 11.56 1.38
N ASN A 137 -4.03 12.27 0.65
CA ASN A 137 -4.43 13.54 0.02
C ASN A 137 -5.54 13.34 -1.03
N LEU A 138 -5.48 12.27 -1.82
CA LEU A 138 -6.56 11.91 -2.74
C LEU A 138 -7.87 11.63 -2.00
N LEU A 139 -7.83 10.94 -0.86
CA LEU A 139 -9.01 10.74 0.01
C LEU A 139 -9.62 12.09 0.44
N LYS A 140 -8.80 13.05 0.85
CA LYS A 140 -9.28 14.41 1.19
C LYS A 140 -9.98 15.07 0.01
N ILE A 141 -9.44 14.93 -1.19
CA ILE A 141 -10.00 15.51 -2.41
C ILE A 141 -11.36 14.89 -2.72
N VAL A 142 -11.46 13.55 -2.72
CA VAL A 142 -12.73 12.88 -3.02
C VAL A 142 -13.82 13.18 -1.99
N GLU A 143 -13.47 13.27 -0.70
CA GLU A 143 -14.42 13.63 0.36
C GLU A 143 -14.88 15.08 0.24
N ASN A 144 -13.96 16.03 0.06
CA ASN A 144 -14.29 17.46 0.00
C ASN A 144 -15.10 17.81 -1.25
N LYS A 145 -14.75 17.24 -2.39
CA LYS A 145 -15.44 17.48 -3.67
C LYS A 145 -16.65 16.58 -3.87
N LYS A 146 -16.91 15.64 -2.95
CA LYS A 146 -17.95 14.60 -3.08
C LYS A 146 -17.86 13.87 -4.42
N ILE A 147 -16.64 13.53 -4.81
CA ILE A 147 -16.36 12.79 -6.05
C ILE A 147 -16.95 11.39 -5.89
N ASP A 148 -17.74 10.99 -6.87
CA ASP A 148 -18.19 9.62 -6.98
C ASP A 148 -17.07 8.74 -7.54
N TRP A 149 -16.61 7.80 -6.72
CA TRP A 149 -15.55 6.86 -7.09
C TRP A 149 -15.92 5.44 -6.66
N HIS A 150 -15.49 4.46 -7.45
CA HIS A 150 -15.81 3.06 -7.28
C HIS A 150 -14.72 2.32 -6.49
N PRO A 151 -15.00 1.85 -5.26
CA PRO A 151 -14.07 1.05 -4.50
C PRO A 151 -14.04 -0.40 -4.99
N ILE A 152 -12.87 -0.88 -5.37
CA ILE A 152 -12.63 -2.29 -5.74
C ILE A 152 -12.21 -3.03 -4.47
N LEU A 153 -13.14 -3.83 -3.94
CA LEU A 153 -12.96 -4.55 -2.68
C LEU A 153 -12.31 -5.92 -2.89
N ARG A 154 -11.71 -6.44 -1.83
CA ARG A 154 -11.11 -7.77 -1.79
C ARG A 154 -12.18 -8.85 -2.00
N THR A 155 -11.91 -9.83 -2.87
CA THR A 155 -12.80 -10.95 -3.22
C THR A 155 -12.24 -12.32 -2.86
N ASN A 156 -11.11 -12.39 -2.14
CA ASN A 156 -10.55 -13.67 -1.68
C ASN A 156 -11.60 -14.52 -0.91
N LYS A 157 -11.74 -15.78 -1.30
CA LYS A 157 -12.34 -16.85 -0.50
C LYS A 157 -11.36 -17.44 0.50
N VAL A 158 -10.07 -17.46 0.14
CA VAL A 158 -8.99 -17.96 1.00
C VAL A 158 -7.97 -16.86 1.27
N ASN A 159 -7.74 -16.58 2.57
CA ASN A 159 -6.83 -15.54 3.03
C ASN A 159 -5.59 -16.17 3.71
N LEU A 160 -4.50 -16.30 2.96
CA LEU A 160 -3.21 -16.75 3.52
C LEU A 160 -2.60 -15.71 4.48
N HIS A 161 -2.95 -14.43 4.27
CA HIS A 161 -2.58 -13.33 5.13
C HIS A 161 -3.75 -12.34 5.24
N PRO A 162 -3.95 -11.66 6.39
CA PRO A 162 -5.04 -10.70 6.57
C PRO A 162 -5.04 -9.54 5.57
N VAL A 163 -3.88 -9.18 5.00
CA VAL A 163 -3.73 -8.01 4.10
C VAL A 163 -3.08 -8.34 2.76
N TRP A 164 -2.24 -9.37 2.68
CA TRP A 164 -1.46 -9.64 1.48
C TRP A 164 -2.10 -10.71 0.60
N PHE A 165 -1.58 -10.81 -0.62
CA PHE A 165 -2.05 -11.74 -1.65
C PHE A 165 -3.55 -11.53 -1.89
N GLY A 166 -3.92 -10.26 -2.04
CA GLY A 166 -5.29 -9.85 -2.26
C GLY A 166 -5.66 -9.96 -3.72
N VAL A 167 -6.79 -10.60 -4.00
CA VAL A 167 -7.52 -10.47 -5.26
C VAL A 167 -8.63 -9.47 -5.01
N TYR A 168 -8.70 -8.43 -5.85
CA TYR A 168 -9.67 -7.35 -5.74
C TYR A 168 -10.59 -7.38 -6.96
N GLY A 169 -11.90 -7.31 -6.72
CA GLY A 169 -12.94 -7.29 -7.76
C GLY A 169 -12.90 -8.44 -8.77
N ASN A 170 -12.27 -9.57 -8.42
CA ASN A 170 -11.92 -10.65 -9.36
C ASN A 170 -11.25 -10.11 -10.64
N MET A 171 -10.40 -9.10 -10.51
CA MET A 171 -9.80 -8.41 -11.65
C MET A 171 -8.31 -8.13 -11.49
N VAL A 172 -7.85 -7.89 -10.26
CA VAL A 172 -6.47 -7.52 -9.98
C VAL A 172 -5.95 -8.34 -8.81
N TYR A 173 -4.78 -8.92 -8.99
CA TYR A 173 -4.00 -9.47 -7.90
C TYR A 173 -3.01 -8.42 -7.38
N HIS A 174 -2.81 -8.39 -6.06
CA HIS A 174 -1.82 -7.53 -5.41
C HIS A 174 -1.10 -8.32 -4.30
N HIS A 175 0.22 -8.42 -4.44
CA HIS A 175 1.08 -9.14 -3.52
C HIS A 175 1.18 -8.41 -2.17
N GLY A 176 1.43 -7.09 -2.18
CA GLY A 176 1.36 -6.20 -1.03
C GLY A 176 2.67 -5.97 -0.28
N ALA A 177 3.66 -6.85 -0.48
CA ALA A 177 4.96 -6.78 0.17
C ALA A 177 6.13 -7.15 -0.75
N GLY A 178 5.96 -7.10 -2.08
CA GLY A 178 6.97 -7.55 -3.04
C GLY A 178 8.29 -6.77 -2.99
N PHE A 179 8.27 -5.51 -2.53
CA PHE A 179 9.46 -4.63 -2.49
C PHE A 179 9.77 -4.04 -1.12
N ARG A 180 9.16 -4.56 -0.05
CA ARG A 180 9.32 -3.99 1.30
C ARG A 180 9.35 -5.10 2.34
N THR A 181 9.82 -4.76 3.54
CA THR A 181 9.69 -5.66 4.69
C THR A 181 8.23 -6.06 4.86
N PRO A 182 7.91 -7.36 4.88
CA PRO A 182 6.54 -7.84 4.94
C PRO A 182 6.05 -7.69 6.39
N LEU A 183 5.63 -6.47 6.68
CA LEU A 183 5.02 -6.07 7.94
C LEU A 183 3.89 -5.06 7.65
N GLY A 184 2.67 -5.46 7.97
CA GLY A 184 1.46 -4.66 7.84
C GLY A 184 1.00 -4.03 9.16
N ARG A 185 -0.02 -3.16 9.07
CA ARG A 185 -0.65 -2.59 10.27
C ARG A 185 -1.37 -3.65 11.08
N LYS A 186 -2.03 -4.62 10.43
CA LYS A 186 -2.63 -5.77 11.12
C LYS A 186 -1.61 -6.59 11.91
N ASP A 187 -0.41 -6.82 11.38
CA ASP A 187 0.67 -7.51 12.12
C ASP A 187 1.06 -6.74 13.38
N THR A 188 1.19 -5.42 13.26
CA THR A 188 1.56 -4.56 14.38
C THR A 188 0.48 -4.55 15.46
N GLN A 189 -0.80 -4.50 15.06
CA GLN A 189 -1.94 -4.56 15.98
C GLN A 189 -2.03 -5.88 16.72
N LEU A 190 -1.80 -7.01 16.04
CA LEU A 190 -1.77 -8.33 16.68
C LEU A 190 -0.65 -8.38 17.73
N LEU A 191 0.54 -7.86 17.40
CA LEU A 191 1.65 -7.78 18.35
C LEU A 191 1.37 -6.83 19.53
N GLU A 192 0.64 -5.73 19.32
CA GLU A 192 0.29 -4.81 20.41
C GLU A 192 -0.70 -5.41 21.42
N LYS A 193 -1.61 -6.27 20.97
CA LYS A 193 -2.51 -7.02 21.86
C LYS A 193 -1.74 -7.95 22.80
N ASP A 194 -0.64 -8.53 22.34
CA ASP A 194 0.21 -9.43 23.13
C ASP A 194 1.09 -8.68 24.16
N PHE A 195 1.28 -7.37 24.00
CA PHE A 195 2.14 -6.55 24.87
C PHE A 195 1.50 -5.20 25.28
N PRO A 196 0.32 -5.19 25.93
CA PRO A 196 -0.46 -3.98 26.21
C PRO A 196 0.23 -3.02 27.20
N LEU A 197 1.11 -3.55 28.06
CA LEU A 197 1.87 -2.77 29.03
C LEU A 197 2.94 -1.89 28.35
N PHE A 198 3.36 -2.15 27.12
CA PHE A 198 4.48 -1.38 26.54
C PHE A 198 4.10 0.06 26.17
N GLY A 199 2.91 0.26 25.56
CA GLY A 199 2.45 1.58 25.11
C GLY A 199 2.18 2.57 26.25
N LYS A 200 1.79 2.07 27.44
CA LYS A 200 1.58 2.90 28.63
C LYS A 200 2.90 3.38 29.27
N PHE A 201 3.97 2.59 29.16
CA PHE A 201 5.24 2.87 29.83
C PHE A 201 6.19 3.76 29.02
N GLU A 202 6.13 3.74 27.68
CA GLU A 202 6.94 4.67 26.85
C GLU A 202 6.59 6.14 27.13
N ASN A 203 5.32 6.45 27.37
CA ASN A 203 4.87 7.80 27.73
C ASN A 203 5.32 8.21 29.14
N LEU A 204 5.35 7.28 30.10
CA LEU A 204 5.88 7.55 31.45
C LEU A 204 7.40 7.77 31.43
N ALA A 205 8.14 6.96 30.68
CA ALA A 205 9.59 7.01 30.62
C ALA A 205 10.13 8.31 29.96
N ARG A 206 9.34 8.96 29.09
CA ARG A 206 9.69 10.29 28.54
C ARG A 206 9.67 11.39 29.58
N ASN A 207 8.83 11.29 30.62
CA ASN A 207 8.57 12.40 31.53
C ASN A 207 9.43 12.42 32.81
N GLN A 208 10.19 11.37 33.16
CA GLN A 208 10.93 11.36 34.42
C GLN A 208 12.29 10.67 34.34
N ARG A 209 13.33 11.44 33.96
CA ARG A 209 14.74 10.99 33.99
C ARG A 209 15.32 10.84 35.41
N ARG A 210 14.60 11.28 36.46
CA ARG A 210 15.10 11.27 37.86
C ARG A 210 14.70 10.04 38.70
N ILE A 211 13.70 9.24 38.30
CA ILE A 211 13.23 8.06 39.08
C ILE A 211 13.96 6.74 38.70
N ILE A 212 14.87 6.82 37.74
CA ILE A 212 15.48 5.67 37.05
C ILE A 212 16.35 4.77 37.97
N ARG A 213 16.84 5.25 39.12
CA ARG A 213 17.66 4.45 40.04
C ARG A 213 16.88 3.49 40.96
N LEU A 214 15.64 3.79 41.31
CA LEU A 214 14.81 2.92 42.18
C LEU A 214 14.00 1.86 41.39
N LEU A 215 13.93 1.99 40.06
CA LEU A 215 13.10 1.16 39.18
C LEU A 215 13.87 0.03 38.48
N GLY A 216 15.03 -0.42 38.99
CA GLY A 216 15.88 -1.43 38.32
C GLY A 216 15.14 -2.71 37.91
N ARG A 217 14.18 -3.18 38.73
CA ARG A 217 13.30 -4.32 38.38
C ARG A 217 12.32 -3.99 37.24
N PHE A 218 11.77 -2.77 37.22
CA PHE A 218 10.86 -2.31 36.16
C PHE A 218 11.58 -2.06 34.83
N LEU A 219 12.79 -1.49 34.86
CA LEU A 219 13.63 -1.38 33.68
C LEU A 219 13.97 -2.76 33.12
N LYS A 220 14.31 -3.74 33.98
CA LYS A 220 14.54 -5.12 33.54
C LYS A 220 13.29 -5.72 32.86
N ILE A 221 12.10 -5.57 33.44
CA ILE A 221 10.84 -6.01 32.82
C ILE A 221 10.59 -5.30 31.49
N PHE A 222 10.81 -3.98 31.43
CA PHE A 222 10.67 -3.19 30.21
C PHE A 222 11.64 -3.67 29.11
N TYR A 223 12.92 -3.87 29.42
CA TYR A 223 13.90 -4.38 28.46
C TYR A 223 13.59 -5.82 28.03
N LEU A 224 13.14 -6.68 28.94
CA LEU A 224 12.70 -8.05 28.60
C LEU A 224 11.48 -8.01 27.66
N ASN A 225 10.49 -7.15 27.93
CA ASN A 225 9.33 -6.96 27.06
C ASN A 225 9.72 -6.36 25.71
N LYS A 226 10.69 -5.43 25.66
CA LYS A 226 11.21 -4.84 24.42
C LYS A 226 11.90 -5.91 23.57
N ASN A 227 12.72 -6.76 24.18
CA ASN A 227 13.41 -7.85 23.50
C ASN A 227 12.43 -8.94 23.05
N ALA A 228 11.42 -9.26 23.86
CA ALA A 228 10.35 -10.19 23.50
C ALA A 228 9.53 -9.67 22.31
N ARG A 229 9.14 -8.38 22.33
CA ARG A 229 8.45 -7.73 21.21
C ARG A 229 9.29 -7.74 19.94
N LYS A 230 10.58 -7.37 20.04
CA LYS A 230 11.51 -7.43 18.89
C LYS A 230 11.61 -8.85 18.34
N LYS A 231 11.81 -9.85 19.20
CA LYS A 231 11.89 -11.26 18.79
C LYS A 231 10.60 -11.75 18.12
N ASN A 232 9.43 -11.32 18.61
CA ASN A 232 8.15 -11.65 17.99
C ASN A 232 7.96 -10.91 16.66
N LEU A 233 8.39 -9.66 16.55
CA LEU A 233 8.40 -8.92 15.30
C LEU A 233 9.28 -9.61 14.25
N ASP A 234 10.50 -9.99 14.63
CA ASP A 234 11.44 -10.69 13.75
C ASP A 234 10.86 -12.05 13.29
N ARG A 235 10.14 -12.75 14.17
CA ARG A 235 9.43 -14.00 13.83
C ARG A 235 8.30 -13.76 12.83
N VAL A 236 7.49 -12.72 13.04
CA VAL A 236 6.40 -12.35 12.13
C VAL A 236 6.98 -12.00 10.77
N VAL A 237 7.97 -11.11 10.71
CA VAL A 237 8.68 -10.75 9.47
C VAL A 237 9.23 -11.99 8.78
N LYS A 238 9.91 -12.89 9.49
CA LYS A 238 10.48 -14.11 8.90
C LYS A 238 9.40 -15.07 8.36
N LYS A 239 8.30 -15.25 9.10
CA LYS A 239 7.15 -16.06 8.64
C LYS A 239 6.56 -15.46 7.36
N ASN A 240 6.39 -14.15 7.38
CA ASN A 240 5.79 -13.37 6.32
C ASN A 240 6.65 -13.34 5.05
N SER A 241 7.98 -13.19 5.19
CA SER A 241 8.93 -13.34 4.09
C SER A 241 8.86 -14.72 3.46
N ARG A 242 8.88 -15.80 4.27
CA ARG A 242 8.78 -17.17 3.75
C ARG A 242 7.50 -17.40 2.95
N LEU A 243 6.38 -16.87 3.44
CA LEU A 243 5.11 -16.96 2.74
C LEU A 243 5.15 -16.15 1.42
N SER A 244 5.73 -14.95 1.44
CA SER A 244 5.97 -14.15 0.23
C SER A 244 6.77 -14.95 -0.81
N ASP A 245 7.90 -15.54 -0.40
CA ASP A 245 8.80 -16.31 -1.28
C ASP A 245 8.14 -17.58 -1.81
N GLU A 246 7.25 -18.21 -1.05
CA GLU A 246 6.47 -19.36 -1.52
C GLU A 246 5.48 -18.95 -2.61
N ILE A 247 4.73 -17.87 -2.39
CA ILE A 247 3.75 -17.39 -3.37
C ILE A 247 4.43 -16.83 -4.61
N PHE A 248 5.58 -16.16 -4.45
CA PHE A 248 6.37 -15.68 -5.58
C PHE A 248 6.86 -16.83 -6.46
N ARG A 249 7.38 -17.92 -5.87
CA ARG A 249 7.77 -19.12 -6.65
C ARG A 249 6.59 -19.78 -7.37
N LYS A 250 5.39 -19.75 -6.80
CA LYS A 250 4.17 -20.22 -7.48
C LYS A 250 3.84 -19.33 -8.68
N LEU A 251 3.93 -18.01 -8.53
CA LEU A 251 3.76 -17.05 -9.63
C LEU A 251 4.74 -17.34 -10.79
N GLU A 252 6.00 -17.66 -10.51
CA GLU A 252 7.01 -17.99 -11.54
C GLU A 252 6.68 -19.25 -12.36
N THR A 253 5.84 -20.15 -11.83
CA THR A 253 5.58 -21.48 -12.41
C THR A 253 4.14 -21.71 -12.84
N ASP A 254 3.20 -20.88 -12.36
CA ASP A 254 1.78 -20.98 -12.62
C ASP A 254 1.15 -19.58 -12.77
N GLU A 255 0.85 -19.20 -14.01
CA GLU A 255 0.14 -17.95 -14.34
C GLU A 255 -1.25 -17.85 -13.67
N ASN A 256 -1.82 -19.00 -13.27
CA ASN A 256 -3.13 -19.14 -12.65
C ASN A 256 -3.05 -19.34 -11.14
N PHE A 257 -1.88 -19.17 -10.50
CA PHE A 257 -1.69 -19.40 -9.06
C PHE A 257 -2.72 -18.63 -8.22
N TRP A 258 -3.18 -17.45 -8.70
CA TRP A 258 -4.16 -16.61 -8.02
C TRP A 258 -5.53 -17.29 -7.85
N LYS A 259 -5.86 -18.31 -8.65
CA LYS A 259 -7.11 -19.07 -8.55
C LYS A 259 -7.27 -19.75 -7.19
N GLN A 260 -6.17 -20.03 -6.49
CA GLN A 260 -6.21 -20.59 -5.13
C GLN A 260 -6.86 -19.63 -4.10
N PHE A 261 -7.00 -18.35 -4.44
CA PHE A 261 -7.59 -17.33 -3.57
C PHE A 261 -9.08 -17.11 -3.81
N VAL A 262 -9.66 -17.50 -4.96
CA VAL A 262 -11.02 -17.15 -5.39
C VAL A 262 -11.96 -18.34 -5.53
#